data_AF-A0A944BYY6-F1
#
_entry.id   AF-A0A944BYY6-F1
#
_cell.length_a   1.000
_cell.length_b   1.000
_cell.length_c   1.000
_cell.angle_alpha   90.00
_cell.angle_beta   90.00
_cell.angle_gamma   90.00
#
_symmetry.space_group_name_H-M   'P 1'
#
loop_
_entity.id
_entity.type
_entity.pdbx_description
1 polymer ?
#
loop_
_entity_poly.entity_id
_entity_poly.type
_entity_poly.pdbx_seq_one_letter_code
_entity_poly.pdbx_strand_id
1 'polypeptide(L)'
;MGKLTDTILTVLQERILVLDGAMGTLIQKRALKEQDFASGVFKNWIVPLKGNYDILNITRPDVIADIHQQYIDAGADIITTNTFNSNRISQSDYRC
;
A
#
# COMPACT_ATOMS: atom_id res chain seq x y z
N MET A 1 -18.63 20.96 10.85
CA MET A 1 -17.51 20.22 10.24
C MET A 1 -17.48 20.59 8.76
N GLY A 2 -16.42 21.27 8.29
CA GLY A 2 -16.23 21.53 6.85
C GLY A 2 -15.98 20.23 6.08
N LYS A 3 -16.16 20.23 4.75
CA LYS A 3 -15.86 19.05 3.95
C LYS A 3 -14.34 18.82 3.96
N LEU A 4 -13.90 17.56 3.92
CA LEU A 4 -12.48 17.22 3.82
C LEU A 4 -11.77 17.95 2.67
N THR A 5 -12.49 18.12 1.55
CA THR A 5 -12.02 18.90 0.39
C THR A 5 -11.68 20.34 0.76
N ASP A 6 -12.49 20.99 1.59
CA ASP A 6 -12.25 22.38 2.02
C ASP A 6 -10.95 22.46 2.83
N THR A 7 -10.74 21.52 3.76
CA THR A 7 -9.50 21.43 4.55
C THR A 7 -8.27 21.25 3.67
N ILE A 8 -8.31 20.34 2.70
CA ILE A 8 -7.18 20.11 1.79
C ILE A 8 -6.90 21.37 0.96
N LEU A 9 -7.93 21.99 0.39
CA LEU A 9 -7.79 23.20 -0.42
C LEU A 9 -7.25 24.39 0.38
N THR A 10 -7.64 24.54 1.64
CA THR A 10 -7.09 25.59 2.52
C THR A 10 -5.60 25.37 2.77
N VAL A 11 -5.18 24.17 3.17
CA VAL A 11 -3.76 23.92 3.49
C VAL A 11 -2.88 24.07 2.23
N LEU A 12 -3.39 23.69 1.05
CA LEU A 12 -2.69 23.88 -0.22
C LEU A 12 -2.43 25.36 -0.58
N GLN A 13 -3.22 26.31 -0.05
CA GLN A 13 -2.96 27.74 -0.22
C GLN A 13 -1.84 28.26 0.69
N GLU A 14 -1.59 27.58 1.82
CA GLU A 14 -0.64 28.01 2.84
C GLU A 14 0.76 27.44 2.60
N ARG A 15 0.86 26.21 2.06
CA ARG A 15 2.13 25.52 1.81
C ARG A 15 2.00 24.39 0.79
N ILE A 16 3.16 23.92 0.33
CA ILE A 16 3.26 22.69 -0.46
C ILE A 16 2.95 21.50 0.46
N LEU A 17 2.12 20.58 -0.03
CA LEU A 17 1.90 19.26 0.56
C LEU A 17 2.78 18.22 -0.15
N VAL A 18 3.42 17.35 0.62
CA VAL A 18 4.28 16.29 0.09
C VAL A 18 3.53 14.96 0.05
N LEU A 19 3.45 14.36 -1.13
CA LEU A 19 2.96 12.99 -1.32
C LEU A 19 4.07 11.98 -1.00
N ASP A 20 3.70 10.82 -0.49
CA ASP A 20 4.62 9.71 -0.25
C ASP A 20 5.31 9.19 -1.52
N GLY A 21 6.30 8.32 -1.30
CA GLY A 21 7.09 7.72 -2.38
C GLY A 21 6.59 6.34 -2.81
N ALA A 22 7.40 5.65 -3.62
CA ALA A 22 7.06 4.35 -4.15
C ALA A 22 6.93 3.25 -3.07
N MET A 23 5.72 2.72 -2.89
CA MET A 23 5.42 1.54 -2.06
C MET A 23 6.21 0.29 -2.54
N GLY A 24 6.13 0.00 -3.85
CA GLY A 24 6.74 -1.21 -4.43
C GLY A 24 8.26 -1.29 -4.25
N THR A 25 8.98 -0.16 -4.30
CA THR A 25 10.44 -0.14 -4.09
C THR A 25 10.82 -0.53 -2.67
N LEU A 26 10.06 -0.08 -1.66
CA LEU A 26 10.31 -0.43 -0.26
C LEU A 26 9.88 -1.87 0.05
N ILE A 27 8.81 -2.37 -0.57
CA ILE A 27 8.43 -3.80 -0.48
C ILE A 27 9.54 -4.69 -1.05
N GLN A 28 10.08 -4.35 -2.23
CA GLN A 28 11.15 -5.14 -2.86
C GLN A 28 12.38 -5.27 -1.97
N LYS A 29 12.77 -4.20 -1.25
CA LYS A 29 13.90 -4.21 -0.31
C LYS A 29 13.72 -5.18 0.87
N ARG A 30 12.48 -5.57 1.21
CA ARG A 30 12.20 -6.56 2.26
C ARG A 30 12.51 -8.00 1.84
N ALA A 31 12.74 -8.25 0.55
CA ALA A 31 13.05 -9.57 0.01
C ALA A 31 12.05 -10.68 0.39
N LEU A 32 10.77 -10.31 0.52
CA LEU A 32 9.67 -11.21 0.90
C LEU A 32 9.60 -12.44 -0.02
N LYS A 33 9.18 -13.56 0.57
CA LYS A 33 9.07 -14.86 -0.08
C LYS A 33 7.61 -15.22 -0.30
N GLU A 34 7.35 -16.23 -1.11
CA GLU A 34 5.98 -16.69 -1.42
C GLU A 34 5.13 -16.89 -0.17
N GLN A 35 5.70 -17.48 0.89
CA GLN A 35 5.02 -17.69 2.17
C GLN A 35 4.51 -16.42 2.87
N ASP A 36 5.09 -15.25 2.58
CA ASP A 36 4.63 -13.96 3.10
C ASP A 36 3.38 -13.47 2.35
N PHE A 37 3.22 -13.88 1.09
CA PHE A 37 2.06 -13.58 0.24
C PHE A 37 0.96 -14.63 0.35
N ALA A 38 1.31 -15.92 0.39
CA ALA A 38 0.40 -17.04 0.53
C ALA A 38 0.24 -17.43 2.01
N SER A 39 -0.29 -16.52 2.83
CA SER A 39 -0.54 -16.73 4.26
C SER A 39 -1.99 -16.46 4.64
N GLY A 40 -2.40 -16.89 5.84
CA GLY A 40 -3.76 -16.68 6.33
C GLY A 40 -4.82 -17.26 5.38
N VAL A 41 -5.73 -16.41 4.91
CA VAL A 41 -6.80 -16.79 3.95
C VAL A 41 -6.25 -17.26 2.59
N PHE A 42 -4.99 -16.94 2.28
CA PHE A 42 -4.32 -17.31 1.04
C PHE A 42 -3.38 -18.52 1.17
N LYS A 43 -3.34 -19.20 2.33
CA LYS A 43 -2.37 -20.28 2.59
C LYS A 43 -2.38 -21.43 1.56
N ASN A 44 -3.56 -21.76 1.02
CA ASN A 44 -3.75 -22.84 0.06
C ASN A 44 -4.12 -22.32 -1.33
N TRP A 45 -3.68 -21.11 -1.67
CA TRP A 45 -4.01 -20.51 -2.97
C TRP A 45 -3.43 -21.34 -4.11
N ILE A 46 -4.17 -21.44 -5.21
CA ILE A 46 -3.87 -22.38 -6.31
C ILE A 46 -2.81 -21.87 -7.29
N VAL A 47 -2.44 -20.60 -7.19
CA VAL A 47 -1.41 -19.95 -8.00
C VAL A 47 -0.44 -19.18 -7.10
N PRO A 48 0.82 -18.98 -7.52
CA PRO A 48 1.75 -18.13 -6.79
C PRO A 48 1.23 -16.70 -6.64
N LEU A 49 1.42 -16.12 -5.46
CA LEU A 49 0.94 -14.78 -5.10
C LEU A 49 2.08 -13.77 -4.95
N LYS A 50 3.34 -14.19 -4.88
CA LYS A 50 4.48 -13.27 -4.85
C LYS A 50 4.46 -12.36 -6.08
N GLY A 51 4.44 -11.06 -5.81
CA GLY A 51 4.31 -10.02 -6.84
C GLY A 51 2.98 -9.26 -6.73
N ASN A 52 1.96 -9.86 -6.12
CA ASN A 52 0.73 -9.17 -5.75
C ASN A 52 0.95 -8.38 -4.46
N TYR A 53 1.49 -7.16 -4.55
CA TYR A 53 1.80 -6.35 -3.38
C TYR A 53 0.56 -5.90 -2.62
N ASP A 54 -0.57 -5.75 -3.30
CA ASP A 54 -1.84 -5.33 -2.72
C ASP A 54 -2.35 -6.28 -1.63
N ILE A 55 -2.15 -7.60 -1.77
CA ILE A 55 -2.60 -8.58 -0.75
C ILE A 55 -1.77 -8.54 0.53
N LEU A 56 -0.60 -7.88 0.53
CA LEU A 56 0.18 -7.67 1.76
C LEU A 56 -0.59 -6.79 2.76
N ASN A 57 -1.60 -6.03 2.32
CA ASN A 57 -2.55 -5.39 3.24
C ASN A 57 -3.24 -6.40 4.18
N ILE A 58 -3.39 -7.65 3.76
CA ILE A 58 -4.04 -8.73 4.50
C ILE A 58 -2.99 -9.65 5.12
N THR A 59 -1.98 -10.05 4.35
CA THR A 59 -1.05 -11.11 4.77
C THR A 59 0.15 -10.61 5.57
N ARG A 60 0.55 -9.35 5.37
CA ARG A 60 1.64 -8.66 6.08
C ARG A 60 1.30 -7.18 6.35
N PRO A 61 0.20 -6.89 7.07
CA PRO A 61 -0.19 -5.52 7.38
C PRO A 61 0.90 -4.77 8.16
N ASP A 62 1.73 -5.50 8.90
CA ASP A 62 2.91 -4.97 9.60
C ASP A 62 3.92 -4.33 8.65
N VAL A 63 4.17 -4.95 7.48
CA VAL A 63 5.11 -4.43 6.48
C VAL A 63 4.56 -3.15 5.83
N ILE A 64 3.27 -3.13 5.51
CA ILE A 64 2.62 -1.98 4.88
C ILE A 64 2.55 -0.80 5.86
N ALA A 65 2.19 -1.05 7.12
CA ALA A 65 2.17 -0.03 8.17
C ALA A 65 3.56 0.58 8.40
N ASP A 66 4.60 -0.24 8.48
CA ASP A 66 5.98 0.24 8.66
C ASP A 66 6.47 1.09 7.47
N ILE A 67 6.08 0.74 6.23
CA ILE A 67 6.41 1.55 5.05
C ILE A 67 5.69 2.91 5.08
N HIS A 68 4.40 2.95 5.42
CA HIS A 68 3.70 4.22 5.59
C HIS A 68 4.33 5.07 6.69
N GLN A 69 4.69 4.45 7.82
CA GLN A 69 5.36 5.16 8.91
C GLN A 69 6.69 5.79 8.46
N GLN A 70 7.50 5.08 7.68
CA GLN A 70 8.74 5.64 7.13
C GLN A 70 8.51 6.89 6.26
N TYR A 71 7.43 6.93 5.46
CA TYR A 71 7.10 8.12 4.68
C TYR A 71 6.57 9.26 5.55
N ILE A 72 5.75 8.96 6.56
CA ILE A 72 5.27 9.94 7.54
C ILE A 72 6.44 10.55 8.30
N ASP A 73 7.36 9.73 8.80
CA ASP A 73 8.57 10.17 9.52
C ASP A 73 9.51 11.00 8.63
N ALA A 74 9.51 10.75 7.32
CA ALA A 74 10.24 11.54 6.33
C ALA A 74 9.55 12.87 5.96
N GLY A 75 8.34 13.14 6.48
CA GLY A 75 7.59 14.38 6.27
C GLY A 75 6.53 14.32 5.18
N ALA A 76 6.07 13.14 4.77
CA ALA A 76 4.91 13.03 3.88
C ALA A 76 3.64 13.54 4.58
N ASP A 77 2.92 14.44 3.92
CA ASP A 77 1.62 14.95 4.36
C ASP A 77 0.47 14.06 3.88
N ILE A 78 0.68 13.39 2.76
CA ILE A 78 -0.30 12.56 2.09
C ILE A 78 0.34 11.20 1.81
N ILE A 79 -0.33 10.14 2.25
CA ILE A 79 0.03 8.76 1.92
C ILE A 79 -0.95 8.19 0.89
N THR A 80 -0.45 7.32 0.03
CA THR A 80 -1.26 6.56 -0.92
C THR A 80 -1.61 5.21 -0.33
N THR A 81 -2.80 4.69 -0.60
CA THR A 81 -3.13 3.31 -0.19
C THR A 81 -2.33 2.31 -1.03
N ASN A 82 -1.94 1.17 -0.44
CA ASN A 82 -1.32 0.06 -1.17
C ASN A 82 -2.37 -0.70 -2.02
N THR A 83 -2.96 -0.03 -3.00
CA THR A 83 -4.12 -0.53 -3.76
C THR A 83 -4.00 -0.31 -5.26
N PHE A 84 -2.77 -0.22 -5.79
CA PHE A 84 -2.53 0.06 -7.22
C PHE A 84 -3.18 -0.98 -8.14
N ASN A 85 -3.15 -2.27 -7.75
CA ASN A 85 -3.73 -3.38 -8.50
C ASN A 85 -5.00 -3.95 -7.83
N SER A 86 -5.60 -3.23 -6.88
CA SER A 86 -6.79 -3.69 -6.14
C SER A 86 -8.07 -3.49 -6.95
N ASN A 87 -8.09 -4.05 -8.16
CA ASN A 87 -9.23 -4.08 -9.05
C ASN A 87 -9.41 -5.48 -9.62
N ARG A 88 -10.63 -5.78 -10.10
CA ARG A 88 -11.00 -7.11 -10.59
C ARG A 88 -10.11 -7.62 -11.73
N ILE A 89 -9.69 -6.73 -12.62
CA ILE A 89 -8.92 -7.11 -13.82
C ILE A 89 -7.51 -7.53 -13.38
N SER A 90 -6.81 -6.70 -12.62
CA SER A 90 -5.45 -6.99 -12.15
C SER A 90 -5.41 -8.17 -11.18
N GLN A 91 -6.40 -8.32 -10.29
CA GLN A 91 -6.43 -9.45 -9.34
C GLN A 91 -6.75 -10.79 -10.02
N SER A 92 -7.33 -10.78 -11.23
CA SER A 92 -7.63 -12.01 -11.96
C SER A 92 -6.38 -12.81 -12.38
N ASP A 93 -5.23 -12.13 -12.58
CA ASP A 93 -3.94 -12.78 -12.83
C ASP A 93 -3.49 -13.66 -11.66
N TYR A 94 -3.90 -13.28 -10.45
CA TYR A 94 -3.67 -14.01 -9.19
C TYR A 94 -4.87 -14.83 -8.75
N ARG A 95 -5.97 -14.84 -9.52
CA ARG A 95 -7.25 -15.50 -9.20
C ARG A 95 -7.94 -15.03 -7.91
N CYS A 96 -7.61 -13.84 -7.42
CA CYS A 96 -8.17 -13.21 -6.22
C CYS A 96 -9.50 -12.48 -6.46
#